data_AF-A0A973R171-F1
#
_entry.id   AF-A0A973R171-F1
#
_cell.length_a   1.000
_cell.length_b   1.000
_cell.length_c   1.000
_cell.angle_alpha   90.00
_cell.angle_beta   90.00
_cell.angle_gamma   90.00
#
_symmetry.space_group_name_H-M   'P 1'
#
loop_
_entity.id
_entity.type
_entity.pdbx_description
1 polymer ?
#
loop_
_entity_poly.entity_id
_entity_poly.type
_entity_poly.pdbx_seq_one_letter_code
_entity_poly.pdbx_strand_id
1 'polypeptide(L)'
;MLAAWALIGAASSAVLTPGGRVVRRSATDADLPAAFAAQFSLSHSCWLLTYPLAGWLAAGAGLPVTAIVLGGIALAATVAATAAWPVRDPDKLAHRHDDLPADHPHLTGAEAAGAGWLHDHRYIIDQHHSTWPKPAAARERDLVSAGK
;
A
#
# COMPACT_ATOMS: atom_id res chain seq x y z
N MET A 1 12.62 15.07 -28.72
CA MET A 1 11.30 14.41 -28.84
C MET A 1 11.36 12.91 -28.56
N LEU A 2 12.20 12.13 -29.26
CA LEU A 2 12.29 10.67 -29.01
C LEU A 2 12.62 10.28 -27.56
N ALA A 3 13.56 10.99 -26.92
CA ALA A 3 13.90 10.74 -25.52
C ALA A 3 12.71 10.95 -24.57
N ALA A 4 11.89 11.98 -24.81
CA ALA A 4 10.69 12.24 -24.00
C ALA A 4 9.65 11.13 -24.16
N TRP A 5 9.43 10.67 -25.40
CA TRP A 5 8.55 9.53 -25.67
C TRP A 5 9.03 8.23 -25.00
N ALA A 6 10.33 7.96 -25.08
CA ALA A 6 10.93 6.81 -24.41
C ALA A 6 10.76 6.87 -22.89
N LEU A 7 10.97 8.05 -22.28
CA LEU A 7 10.77 8.26 -20.84
C LEU A 7 9.32 8.06 -20.42
N ILE A 8 8.35 8.60 -21.18
CA ILE A 8 6.92 8.41 -20.90
C ILE A 8 6.55 6.93 -21.02
N GLY A 9 7.06 6.22 -22.04
CA GLY A 9 6.84 4.78 -22.20
C GLY A 9 7.42 3.96 -21.05
N ALA A 10 8.65 4.27 -20.63
CA ALA A 10 9.30 3.62 -19.49
C ALA A 10 8.51 3.86 -18.19
N ALA A 11 8.11 5.10 -17.91
CA ALA A 11 7.30 5.44 -16.74
C ALA A 11 5.94 4.73 -16.75
N SER A 12 5.26 4.72 -17.91
CA SER A 12 3.97 4.03 -18.06
C SER A 12 4.10 2.52 -17.79
N SER A 13 5.14 1.89 -18.34
CA SER A 13 5.43 0.48 -18.09
C SER A 13 5.73 0.20 -16.61
N ALA A 14 6.53 1.07 -15.98
CA ALA A 14 6.88 0.98 -14.56
C ALA A 14 5.66 1.10 -13.63
N VAL A 15 4.61 1.80 -14.04
CA VAL A 15 3.35 1.92 -13.27
C VAL A 15 2.39 0.77 -13.57
N LEU A 16 2.16 0.46 -14.85
CA LEU A 16 1.14 -0.51 -15.27
C LEU A 16 1.52 -1.95 -14.91
N THR A 17 2.79 -2.31 -15.05
CA THR A 17 3.28 -3.69 -14.86
C THR A 17 3.21 -4.21 -13.41
N PRO A 18 3.55 -3.42 -12.38
CA PRO A 18 3.39 -3.84 -10.99
C PRO A 18 2.02 -3.52 -10.41
N GLY A 19 1.23 -2.61 -11.00
CA GLY A 19 0.00 -2.10 -10.39
C GLY A 19 -0.97 -3.20 -9.94
N GLY A 20 -1.31 -4.15 -10.81
CA GLY A 20 -2.19 -5.27 -10.45
C GLY A 20 -1.56 -6.25 -9.46
N ARG A 21 -0.23 -6.40 -9.46
CA ARG A 21 0.49 -7.25 -8.50
C ARG A 21 0.50 -6.64 -7.10
N VAL A 22 0.62 -5.32 -6.99
CA VAL A 22 0.53 -4.61 -5.71
C VAL A 22 -0.85 -4.79 -5.10
N VAL A 23 -1.94 -4.56 -5.87
CA VAL A 23 -3.31 -4.74 -5.38
C VAL A 23 -3.55 -6.18 -4.90
N ARG A 24 -3.13 -7.18 -5.69
CA ARG A 24 -3.22 -8.60 -5.29
C ARG A 24 -2.38 -8.96 -4.07
N ARG A 25 -1.30 -8.21 -3.82
CA ARG A 25 -0.47 -8.41 -2.63
C ARG A 25 -1.08 -7.80 -1.37
N SER A 26 -2.01 -6.87 -1.50
CA SER A 26 -2.54 -6.09 -0.39
C SER A 26 -3.98 -6.43 0.01
N ALA A 27 -4.59 -7.45 -0.59
CA ALA A 27 -5.97 -7.85 -0.32
C ALA A 27 -6.14 -9.38 -0.33
N THR A 28 -7.14 -9.86 0.39
CA THR A 28 -7.58 -11.26 0.36
C THR A 28 -8.36 -11.53 -0.93
N ASP A 29 -8.52 -12.81 -1.32
CA ASP A 29 -9.27 -13.17 -2.54
C ASP A 29 -10.72 -12.67 -2.52
N ALA A 30 -11.34 -12.59 -1.33
CA ALA A 30 -12.70 -12.07 -1.14
C ALA A 30 -12.78 -10.55 -1.34
N ASP A 31 -11.72 -9.80 -0.96
CA ASP A 31 -11.67 -8.34 -1.04
C ASP A 31 -11.10 -7.80 -2.36
N LEU A 32 -10.50 -8.66 -3.20
CA LEU A 32 -9.93 -8.28 -4.49
C LEU A 32 -10.87 -7.43 -5.37
N PRO A 33 -12.17 -7.78 -5.54
CA PRO A 33 -13.07 -6.97 -6.36
C PRO A 33 -13.21 -5.53 -5.85
N ALA A 34 -13.32 -5.34 -4.53
CA ALA A 34 -13.40 -4.01 -3.92
C ALA A 34 -12.07 -3.25 -4.07
N ALA A 35 -10.93 -3.92 -3.89
CA ALA A 35 -9.61 -3.31 -4.04
C ALA A 35 -9.34 -2.83 -5.48
N PHE A 36 -9.71 -3.62 -6.49
CA PHE A 36 -9.63 -3.19 -7.89
C PHE A 36 -10.62 -2.08 -8.23
N ALA A 37 -11.83 -2.10 -7.66
CA ALA A 37 -12.81 -1.02 -7.84
C ALA A 37 -12.29 0.31 -7.25
N ALA A 38 -11.65 0.27 -6.08
CA ALA A 38 -11.01 1.44 -5.48
C ALA A 38 -9.87 1.99 -6.36
N GLN A 39 -8.98 1.12 -6.86
CA GLN A 39 -7.91 1.49 -7.78
C GLN A 39 -8.45 2.14 -9.07
N PHE A 40 -9.47 1.53 -9.68
CA PHE A 40 -10.14 2.05 -10.86
C PHE A 40 -10.71 3.45 -10.59
N SER A 41 -11.46 3.60 -9.50
CA SER A 41 -12.12 4.86 -9.13
C SER A 41 -11.13 5.98 -8.85
N LEU A 42 -10.04 5.68 -8.12
CA LEU A 42 -8.97 6.63 -7.85
C LEU A 42 -8.30 7.10 -9.15
N SER A 43 -8.01 6.18 -10.06
CA SER A 43 -7.36 6.50 -11.34
C SER A 43 -8.24 7.40 -12.21
N HIS A 44 -9.55 7.13 -12.26
CA HIS A 44 -10.51 7.98 -12.96
C HIS A 44 -10.68 9.35 -12.31
N SER A 45 -10.67 9.41 -10.98
CA SER A 45 -10.70 10.67 -10.24
C SER A 45 -9.48 11.53 -10.58
N CYS A 46 -8.29 10.93 -10.66
CA CYS A 46 -7.08 11.62 -11.10
C CYS A 46 -7.20 12.15 -12.54
N TRP A 47 -7.79 11.38 -13.47
CA TRP A 47 -8.05 11.86 -14.83
C TRP A 47 -9.05 13.02 -14.86
N LEU A 48 -10.16 12.90 -14.12
CA LEU A 48 -11.18 13.95 -14.01
C LEU A 48 -10.62 15.27 -13.49
N LEU A 49 -9.61 15.23 -12.61
CA LEU A 49 -8.95 16.43 -12.10
C LEU A 49 -7.89 16.98 -13.06
N THR A 50 -7.03 16.10 -13.59
CA THR A 50 -5.88 16.54 -14.39
C THR A 50 -6.25 16.98 -15.80
N TYR A 51 -7.34 16.46 -16.38
CA TYR A 51 -7.75 16.83 -17.74
C TYR A 51 -8.25 18.28 -17.82
N PRO A 52 -9.20 18.75 -16.98
CA PRO A 52 -9.59 20.16 -16.97
C PRO A 52 -8.42 21.08 -16.63
N LEU A 53 -7.59 20.68 -15.65
CA LEU A 53 -6.40 21.45 -15.26
C LEU A 53 -5.45 21.64 -16.44
N ALA A 54 -5.16 20.57 -17.19
CA ALA A 54 -4.33 20.62 -18.38
C ALA A 54 -4.94 21.52 -19.46
N GLY A 55 -6.25 21.39 -19.72
CA GLY A 55 -6.94 22.22 -20.70
C GLY A 55 -6.89 23.71 -20.36
N TRP A 56 -7.19 24.06 -19.11
CA TRP A 56 -7.17 25.46 -18.65
C TRP A 56 -5.76 26.05 -18.68
N LEU A 57 -4.75 25.33 -18.21
CA LEU A 57 -3.37 25.79 -18.23
C LEU A 57 -2.81 25.89 -19.65
N ALA A 58 -3.13 24.94 -20.52
CA ALA A 58 -2.65 24.98 -21.90
C ALA A 58 -3.23 26.17 -22.66
N ALA A 59 -4.51 26.48 -22.44
CA ALA A 59 -5.19 27.63 -23.06
C ALA A 59 -4.73 28.97 -22.47
N GLY A 60 -4.48 29.06 -21.16
CA GLY A 60 -4.17 30.32 -20.47
C GLY A 60 -2.67 30.65 -20.35
N ALA A 61 -1.82 29.65 -20.16
CA ALA A 61 -0.39 29.80 -19.85
C ALA A 61 0.54 29.06 -20.83
N GLY A 62 -0.02 28.30 -21.78
CA GLY A 62 0.71 27.58 -22.80
C GLY A 62 1.22 26.19 -22.37
N LEU A 63 1.69 25.43 -23.36
CA LEU A 63 2.14 24.05 -23.18
C LEU A 63 3.35 23.87 -22.25
N PRO A 64 4.40 24.72 -22.27
CA PRO A 64 5.56 24.53 -21.40
C PRO A 64 5.21 24.64 -19.91
N VAL A 65 4.40 25.63 -19.54
CA VAL A 65 3.95 25.83 -18.15
C VAL A 65 3.09 24.65 -17.72
N THR A 66 2.16 24.22 -18.57
CA THR A 66 1.30 23.05 -18.31
C THR A 66 2.13 21.79 -18.04
N ALA A 67 3.16 21.54 -18.85
CA ALA A 67 4.04 20.38 -18.68
C ALA A 67 4.81 20.42 -17.36
N ILE A 68 5.32 21.59 -16.95
CA ILE A 68 6.02 21.76 -15.66
C ILE A 68 5.08 21.50 -14.49
N VAL A 69 3.86 22.06 -14.53
CA VAL A 69 2.88 21.89 -13.45
C VAL A 69 2.47 20.42 -13.30
N LEU A 70 2.07 19.78 -14.39
CA LEU A 70 1.66 18.36 -14.36
C LEU A 70 2.84 17.44 -13.99
N GLY A 71 4.03 17.74 -14.48
CA GLY A 71 5.26 17.03 -14.09
C GLY A 71 5.56 17.19 -12.60
N GLY A 72 5.37 18.39 -12.05
CA GLY A 72 5.51 18.67 -10.61
C GLY A 72 4.50 17.89 -9.76
N ILE A 73 3.25 17.81 -10.19
CA ILE A 73 2.20 17.00 -9.52
C ILE A 73 2.60 15.52 -9.54
N ALA A 74 3.04 15.00 -10.68
CA ALA A 74 3.48 13.61 -10.80
C ALA A 74 4.68 13.32 -9.89
N LEU A 75 5.65 14.24 -9.83
CA LEU A 75 6.82 14.11 -8.95
C LEU A 75 6.42 14.14 -7.48
N ALA A 76 5.56 15.07 -7.07
CA ALA A 76 5.07 15.17 -5.71
C ALA A 76 4.31 13.90 -5.28
N ALA A 77 3.44 13.38 -6.14
CA ALA A 77 2.74 12.11 -5.91
C ALA A 77 3.71 10.93 -5.79
N THR A 78 4.75 10.89 -6.63
CA THR A 78 5.80 9.86 -6.55
C THR A 78 6.55 9.94 -5.22
N VAL A 79 6.97 11.13 -4.79
CA VAL A 79 7.64 11.33 -3.50
C VAL A 79 6.72 10.92 -2.35
N ALA A 80 5.45 11.34 -2.36
CA ALA A 80 4.48 10.97 -1.35
C ALA A 80 4.27 9.44 -1.28
N ALA A 81 4.17 8.77 -2.42
CA ALA A 81 4.06 7.31 -2.48
C ALA A 81 5.31 6.63 -1.91
N THR A 82 6.52 7.10 -2.26
CA THR A 82 7.76 6.55 -1.71
C THR A 82 7.93 6.79 -0.22
N ALA A 83 7.45 7.91 0.31
CA ALA A 83 7.50 8.24 1.73
C ALA A 83 6.45 7.49 2.55
N ALA A 84 5.27 7.24 1.96
CA ALA A 84 4.21 6.47 2.59
C ALA A 84 4.49 4.95 2.56
N TRP A 85 5.34 4.47 1.64
CA TRP A 85 5.64 3.05 1.52
C TRP A 85 6.65 2.61 2.60
N PRO A 86 6.31 1.59 3.43
CA PRO A 86 7.22 1.10 4.44
C PRO A 86 8.44 0.42 3.79
N VAL A 87 9.65 0.83 4.22
CA VAL A 87 10.94 0.25 3.78
C VAL A 87 11.08 -1.22 4.21
N ARG A 88 10.35 -1.63 5.25
CA ARG A 88 10.29 -3.00 5.76
C ARG A 88 8.85 -3.49 5.68
N ASP A 89 8.58 -4.30 4.66
CA ASP A 89 7.30 -4.99 4.45
C ASP A 89 7.55 -6.51 4.54
N PRO A 90 7.67 -7.08 5.76
CA PRO A 90 7.89 -8.51 5.93
C PRO A 90 6.65 -9.30 5.54
N ASP A 91 6.83 -10.32 4.69
CA ASP A 91 5.76 -11.19 4.18
C ASP A 91 4.97 -11.92 5.27
N LYS A 92 5.52 -12.02 6.48
CA LYS A 92 4.86 -12.55 7.67
C LYS A 92 5.06 -11.60 8.84
N LEU A 93 3.97 -11.26 9.51
CA LEU A 93 4.02 -10.38 10.68
C LEU A 93 3.50 -11.13 11.91
N ALA A 94 4.36 -11.29 12.91
CA ALA A 94 3.96 -11.86 14.19
C ALA A 94 3.04 -10.87 14.92
N HIS A 95 1.86 -11.33 15.32
CA HIS A 95 0.90 -10.53 16.09
C HIS A 95 0.14 -11.41 17.08
N ARG A 96 -0.52 -10.74 18.02
CA ARG A 96 -1.24 -11.36 19.13
C ARG A 96 -2.73 -11.08 19.01
N HIS A 97 -3.54 -12.10 19.28
CA HIS A 97 -4.98 -11.94 19.48
C HIS A 97 -5.33 -12.22 20.94
N ASP A 98 -5.93 -11.23 21.60
CA ASP A 98 -6.45 -11.35 22.96
C ASP A 98 -7.96 -11.67 22.98
N ASP A 99 -8.65 -11.43 21.85
CA ASP A 99 -10.12 -11.45 21.77
C ASP A 99 -10.70 -12.69 21.07
N LEU A 100 -9.86 -13.60 20.57
CA LEU A 100 -10.31 -14.79 19.83
C LEU A 100 -10.39 -16.03 20.74
N PRO A 101 -11.48 -16.83 20.65
CA PRO A 101 -11.59 -18.13 21.31
C PRO A 101 -10.45 -19.08 20.90
N ALA A 102 -10.00 -19.93 21.82
CA ALA A 102 -8.87 -20.85 21.60
C ALA A 102 -9.07 -21.86 20.45
N ASP A 103 -10.31 -22.15 20.09
CA ASP A 103 -10.72 -23.07 19.03
C ASP A 103 -10.99 -22.36 17.68
N HIS A 104 -10.75 -21.05 17.61
CA HIS A 104 -11.01 -20.29 16.39
C HIS A 104 -10.09 -20.75 15.25
N PRO A 105 -10.62 -21.08 14.05
CA PRO A 105 -9.83 -21.59 12.93
C PRO A 105 -8.65 -20.68 12.53
N HIS A 106 -8.79 -19.37 12.76
CA HIS A 106 -7.74 -18.36 12.53
C HIS A 106 -6.49 -18.52 13.42
N LEU A 107 -6.60 -19.21 14.55
CA LEU A 107 -5.49 -19.47 15.48
C LEU A 107 -4.78 -20.81 15.22
N THR A 108 -5.04 -21.47 14.10
CA THR A 108 -4.43 -22.76 13.78
C THR A 108 -2.90 -22.62 13.70
N GLY A 109 -2.18 -23.22 14.66
CA GLY A 109 -0.71 -23.11 14.77
C GLY A 109 -0.20 -21.95 15.64
N ALA A 110 -1.09 -21.26 16.35
CA ALA A 110 -0.71 -20.22 17.32
C ALA A 110 -0.10 -20.80 18.60
N GLU A 111 0.89 -20.11 19.16
CA GLU A 111 1.46 -20.41 20.48
C GLU A 111 0.75 -19.59 21.56
N ALA A 112 0.48 -20.21 22.71
CA ALA A 112 -0.08 -19.51 23.85
C ALA A 112 0.95 -18.53 24.44
N ALA A 113 0.61 -17.24 24.48
CA ALA A 113 1.45 -16.18 25.01
C ALA A 113 0.67 -15.34 26.04
N GLY A 114 0.83 -15.67 27.32
CA GLY A 114 0.14 -14.99 28.42
C GLY A 114 -1.39 -15.14 28.32
N ALA A 115 -2.12 -14.03 28.23
CA ALA A 115 -3.58 -14.01 28.13
C ALA A 115 -4.12 -14.11 26.68
N GLY A 116 -3.27 -14.42 25.69
CA GLY A 116 -3.67 -14.43 24.28
C GLY A 116 -2.83 -15.38 23.44
N TRP A 117 -3.03 -15.30 22.12
CA TRP A 117 -2.45 -16.22 21.14
C TRP A 117 -1.50 -15.49 20.21
N LEU A 118 -0.23 -15.91 20.19
CA LEU A 118 0.78 -15.37 19.30
C LEU A 118 0.87 -16.25 18.05
N HIS A 119 0.80 -15.63 16.87
CA HIS A 119 1.03 -16.36 15.63
C HIS A 119 1.55 -15.44 14.53
N ASP A 120 2.16 -16.03 13.50
CA ASP A 120 2.72 -15.32 12.35
C ASP A 120 2.08 -15.81 11.04
N HIS A 121 1.49 -14.88 10.30
CA HIS A 121 1.06 -15.13 8.93
C HIS A 121 1.16 -13.86 8.12
N ARG A 122 0.86 -13.98 6.82
CA ARG A 122 0.83 -12.84 5.91
C ARG A 122 -0.23 -11.86 6.36
N TYR A 123 0.19 -10.66 6.76
CA TYR A 123 -0.70 -9.65 7.30
C TYR A 123 -1.37 -8.87 6.17
N ILE A 124 -2.69 -8.90 6.11
CA ILE A 124 -3.52 -8.19 5.14
C ILE A 124 -4.64 -7.52 5.93
N ILE A 125 -5.03 -6.29 5.55
CA ILE A 125 -6.17 -5.64 6.21
C ILE A 125 -7.45 -6.36 5.78
N ASP A 126 -8.13 -6.99 6.73
CA ASP A 126 -9.35 -7.79 6.52
C ASP A 126 -10.31 -7.66 7.73
N GLN A 127 -11.29 -8.56 7.83
CA GLN A 127 -12.28 -8.55 8.91
C GLN A 127 -11.69 -8.84 10.31
N HIS A 128 -10.62 -9.62 10.38
CA HIS A 128 -9.91 -9.95 11.63
C HIS A 128 -8.77 -8.96 11.91
N HIS A 129 -8.31 -8.23 10.88
CA HIS A 129 -7.19 -7.28 10.93
C HIS A 129 -7.58 -5.92 10.34
N SER A 130 -8.36 -5.12 11.08
CA SER A 130 -8.80 -3.81 10.58
C SER A 130 -7.73 -2.71 10.62
N THR A 131 -6.64 -2.91 11.37
CA THR A 131 -5.57 -1.92 11.55
C THR A 131 -4.21 -2.58 11.61
N TRP A 132 -3.21 -1.97 10.96
CA TRP A 132 -1.82 -2.42 11.07
C TRP A 132 -1.35 -2.49 12.54
N PRO A 133 -0.58 -3.52 12.92
CA PRO A 133 -0.10 -3.66 14.28
C PRO A 133 0.88 -2.54 14.60
N LYS A 134 0.71 -1.90 15.76
CA LYS A 134 1.65 -0.86 16.19
C LYS A 134 3.02 -1.49 16.45
N PRO A 135 4.15 -0.84 16.13
CA PRO A 135 5.51 -1.36 16.34
C PRO A 135 5.95 -1.63 17.80
N ALA A 136 5.05 -1.87 18.75
CA ALA A 136 5.33 -1.90 20.19
C ALA A 136 5.33 -3.30 20.83
N ALA A 137 5.38 -4.39 20.05
CA ALA A 137 5.38 -5.76 20.59
C ALA A 137 6.64 -6.60 20.26
N ALA A 138 7.67 -6.00 19.64
CA ALA A 138 8.97 -6.68 19.47
C ALA A 138 9.86 -6.58 20.74
N ARG A 139 9.58 -5.63 21.64
CA ARG A 139 10.43 -5.32 22.80
C ARG A 139 10.33 -6.34 23.95
N GLU A 140 9.25 -7.13 24.02
CA GLU A 140 9.06 -8.10 25.11
C GLU A 140 9.94 -9.36 24.94
N ARG A 141 10.28 -9.74 23.70
CA ARG A 141 11.17 -10.90 23.43
C ARG A 141 12.61 -10.66 23.88
N ASP A 142 13.10 -9.43 23.75
CA ASP A 142 14.48 -9.07 24.14
C ASP A 142 14.65 -9.02 25.66
N LEU A 143 13.59 -8.65 26.41
CA LEU A 143 13.62 -8.61 27.87
C LEU A 143 13.56 -10.01 28.50
N VAL A 144 12.88 -10.96 27.87
CA VAL A 144 12.85 -12.37 28.33
C VAL A 144 14.14 -13.11 27.98
N SER A 145 14.80 -12.77 26.86
CA SER A 145 16.06 -13.42 26.45
C SER A 145 17.31 -12.86 27.14
N ALA A 146 17.28 -11.62 27.64
CA ALA A 146 18.39 -11.02 28.41
C ALA A 146 18.33 -11.36 29.92
N GLY A 147 17.26 -12.02 30.37
CA GLY A 147 17.04 -12.45 31.75
C GLY A 147 17.31 -13.94 32.00
N LYS A 148 17.85 -14.67 31.02
CA LYS A 148 18.40 -16.03 31.18
C LYS A 148 19.92 -15.99 31.03
#